data_AF-A0A182XI61-F1
#
_entry.id   AF-A0A182XI61-F1
#
_cell.length_a   1.000
_cell.length_b   1.000
_cell.length_c   1.000
_cell.angle_alpha   90.00
_cell.angle_beta   90.00
_cell.angle_gamma   90.00
#
_symmetry.space_group_name_H-M   'P 1'
#
loop_
_entity.id
_entity.type
_entity.pdbx_description
1 polymer ?
#
loop_
_entity_poly.entity_id
_entity_poly.type
_entity_poly.pdbx_seq_one_letter_code
_entity_poly.pdbx_strand_id
1 'polypeptide(L)'
;MDKSELDVGSQNVIKVDKSNRSITVVKPNANSSEPPKVYYFDNVFGEESTQLRFFVSDQSFKMQAAVARYKMKPVKFSSELSFHGKLQSGWKK
;
A
#
# COMPACT_ATOMS: atom_id res chain seq x y z
N MET A 1 11.07 -7.16 3.21
CA MET A 1 12.54 -7.06 3.41
C MET A 1 13.23 -6.81 2.09
N ASP A 2 14.33 -6.06 2.07
CA ASP A 2 15.14 -5.84 0.87
C ASP A 2 16.31 -6.83 0.74
N LYS A 3 17.03 -6.77 -0.39
CA LYS A 3 18.12 -7.71 -0.69
C LYS A 3 19.28 -7.59 0.31
N SER A 4 19.65 -6.37 0.71
CA SER A 4 20.71 -6.16 1.68
C SER A 4 20.39 -6.76 3.04
N GLU A 5 19.14 -6.67 3.49
CA GLU A 5 18.68 -7.27 4.75
C GLU A 5 18.80 -8.80 4.72
N LEU A 6 18.44 -9.41 3.60
CA LEU A 6 18.57 -10.85 3.38
C LEU A 6 20.04 -11.30 3.33
N ASP A 7 20.89 -10.55 2.64
CA ASP A 7 22.31 -10.86 2.45
C ASP A 7 23.10 -10.90 3.79
N VAL A 8 22.67 -10.10 4.77
CA VAL A 8 23.26 -10.10 6.14
C VAL A 8 22.55 -11.05 7.12
N GLY A 9 21.55 -11.81 6.66
CA GLY A 9 20.83 -12.79 7.48
C GLY A 9 19.80 -12.18 8.44
N SER A 10 19.26 -11.00 8.13
CA SER A 10 18.22 -10.38 8.96
C SER A 10 16.95 -11.23 9.00
N GLN A 11 16.27 -11.21 10.15
CA GLN A 11 14.99 -11.89 10.34
C GLN A 11 13.85 -10.89 10.31
N ASN A 12 12.79 -11.21 9.58
CA ASN A 12 11.55 -10.44 9.66
C ASN A 12 10.84 -10.76 10.97
N VAL A 13 10.75 -9.76 11.84
CA VAL A 13 10.09 -9.89 13.15
C VAL A 13 8.72 -9.25 13.20
N ILE A 14 8.22 -8.74 12.07
CA ILE A 14 6.93 -8.06 11.96
C ILE A 14 5.95 -8.98 11.24
N LYS A 15 4.76 -9.16 11.83
CA LYS A 15 3.63 -9.82 11.18
C LYS A 15 2.45 -8.85 11.10
N VAL A 16 1.88 -8.72 9.91
CA VAL A 16 0.73 -7.84 9.67
C VAL A 16 -0.52 -8.69 9.49
N ASP A 17 -1.55 -8.40 10.27
CA ASP A 17 -2.88 -9.00 10.13
C ASP A 17 -3.88 -7.93 9.69
N LYS A 18 -4.16 -7.92 8.38
CA LYS A 18 -5.09 -6.96 7.76
C LYS A 18 -6.53 -7.15 8.21
N SER A 19 -6.93 -8.38 8.52
CA SER A 19 -8.30 -8.72 8.90
C SER A 19 -8.60 -8.21 10.31
N ASN A 20 -7.64 -8.39 11.22
CA ASN A 20 -7.74 -7.94 12.61
C ASN A 20 -7.21 -6.53 12.84
N ARG A 21 -6.75 -5.86 11.77
CA ARG A 21 -6.14 -4.52 11.79
C ARG A 21 -5.05 -4.40 12.86
N SER A 22 -4.17 -5.38 12.89
CA SER A 22 -3.12 -5.46 13.90
C SER A 22 -1.76 -5.74 13.30
N ILE A 23 -0.74 -5.32 14.04
CA ILE A 23 0.67 -5.60 13.76
C ILE A 23 1.24 -6.28 14.98
N THR A 24 1.85 -7.45 14.78
CA THR A 24 2.54 -8.21 15.81
C THR A 24 4.04 -8.05 15.63
N VAL A 25 4.72 -7.69 16.71
CA VAL A 25 6.17 -7.54 16.80
C VAL A 25 6.72 -8.65 17.69
N VAL A 26 7.58 -9.48 17.13
CA VAL A 26 8.31 -10.52 17.86
C VAL A 26 9.68 -9.97 18.22
N LYS A 27 10.19 -10.19 19.43
CA LYS A 27 11.58 -9.83 19.73
C LYS A 27 12.51 -10.82 19.04
N PRO A 28 13.59 -10.36 18.37
CA PRO A 28 14.65 -11.25 17.92
C PRO A 28 15.22 -11.99 19.13
N ASN A 29 15.36 -13.32 19.03
CA ASN A 29 15.88 -14.17 20.12
C ASN A 29 15.02 -14.19 21.39
N ALA A 30 13.72 -13.90 21.30
CA ALA A 30 12.81 -14.06 22.42
C ALA A 30 12.89 -15.51 22.96
N ASN A 31 13.07 -15.66 24.28
CA ASN A 31 12.85 -16.94 24.94
C ASN A 31 11.34 -17.22 25.01
N SER A 32 10.93 -18.46 25.29
CA SER A 32 9.49 -18.81 25.31
C SER A 32 8.66 -18.02 26.34
N SER A 33 9.30 -17.28 27.25
CA SER A 33 8.66 -16.49 28.29
C SER A 33 8.26 -15.09 27.85
N GLU A 34 8.79 -14.58 26.73
CA GLU A 34 8.46 -13.24 26.24
C GLU A 34 7.47 -13.30 25.07
N PRO A 35 6.16 -13.07 25.31
CA PRO A 35 5.17 -13.14 24.24
C PRO A 35 5.35 -11.98 23.25
N PRO A 36 4.97 -12.18 21.97
CA PRO A 36 4.94 -11.11 20.98
C PRO A 36 4.05 -9.95 21.41
N LYS A 37 4.44 -8.72 21.06
CA LYS A 37 3.60 -7.53 21.28
C LYS A 37 2.67 -7.33 20.10
N VAL A 38 1.39 -7.04 20.39
CA VAL A 38 0.37 -6.79 19.37
C VAL A 38 -0.15 -5.35 19.50
N TYR A 39 -0.19 -4.65 18.38
CA TYR A 39 -0.70 -3.28 18.26
C TYR A 39 -1.88 -3.25 17.29
N TYR A 40 -2.87 -2.41 17.57
CA TYR A 40 -4.08 -2.26 16.74
C TYR A 40 -4.14 -0.86 16.14
N PHE A 41 -4.57 -0.78 14.88
CA PHE A 41 -4.65 0.45 14.11
C PHE A 41 -5.96 0.52 13.33
N ASP A 42 -6.31 1.70 12.81
CA ASP A 42 -7.48 1.86 11.93
C ASP A 42 -7.27 1.13 10.58
N ASN A 43 -6.04 1.13 10.09
CA ASN A 43 -5.61 0.44 8.88
C ASN A 43 -4.18 -0.07 9.06
N VAL A 44 -3.89 -1.23 8.47
CA VAL A 44 -2.54 -1.82 8.45
C VAL A 44 -2.16 -2.27 7.04
N PHE A 45 -0.89 -2.10 6.68
CA PHE A 45 -0.36 -2.41 5.35
C PHE A 45 0.86 -3.32 5.50
N GLY A 46 0.79 -4.50 4.89
CA GLY A 46 1.89 -5.47 4.80
C GLY A 46 2.70 -5.30 3.52
N GLU A 47 3.70 -6.15 3.33
CA GLU A 47 4.66 -6.10 2.22
C GLU A 47 4.00 -6.29 0.84
N GLU A 48 2.88 -7.03 0.79
CA GLU A 48 2.07 -7.24 -0.40
C GLU A 48 1.11 -6.08 -0.72
N SER A 49 1.19 -4.97 0.02
CA SER A 49 0.33 -3.81 -0.21
C SER A 49 0.86 -2.94 -1.35
N THR A 50 -0.03 -2.52 -2.24
CA THR A 50 0.32 -1.64 -3.37
C THR A 50 0.06 -0.17 -3.04
N GLN A 51 0.76 0.73 -3.73
CA GLN A 51 0.55 2.18 -3.60
C GLN A 51 -0.90 2.59 -3.90
N LEU A 52 -1.56 1.92 -4.84
CA LEU A 52 -2.98 2.14 -5.14
C LEU A 52 -3.87 1.86 -3.92
N ARG A 53 -3.58 0.78 -3.18
CA ARG A 53 -4.33 0.42 -1.97
C ARG A 53 -4.21 1.51 -0.90
N PHE A 54 -3.01 2.03 -0.68
CA PHE A 54 -2.76 3.13 0.25
C PHE A 54 -3.50 4.43 -0.17
N PHE A 55 -3.48 4.74 -1.46
CA PHE A 55 -4.13 5.93 -1.98
C PHE A 55 -5.65 5.89 -1.79
N VAL A 56 -6.29 4.76 -2.09
CA VAL A 56 -7.74 4.61 -1.93
C VAL A 56 -8.14 4.67 -0.45
N SER A 57 -7.39 4.05 0.46
CA SER A 57 -7.77 3.98 1.87
C SER A 57 -7.59 5.28 2.65
N ASP A 58 -6.50 6.03 2.42
CA ASP A 58 -6.15 7.17 3.28
C ASP A 58 -6.15 8.51 2.51
N GLN A 59 -5.63 8.53 1.28
CA GLN A 59 -5.48 9.77 0.52
C GLN A 59 -6.79 10.22 -0.13
N SER A 60 -7.62 9.28 -0.58
CA SER A 60 -8.92 9.61 -1.20
C SER A 60 -9.84 10.36 -0.24
N PHE A 61 -9.88 9.95 1.03
CA PHE A 61 -10.68 10.59 2.07
C PHE A 61 -10.20 12.02 2.36
N LYS A 62 -8.89 12.21 2.48
CA LYS A 62 -8.28 13.54 2.68
C LYS A 62 -8.51 14.46 1.48
N MET A 63 -8.42 13.93 0.26
CA MET A 63 -8.71 14.69 -0.96
C MET A 63 -10.18 15.09 -1.05
N GLN A 64 -11.12 14.20 -0.72
CA GLN A 64 -12.55 14.54 -0.66
C GLN A 64 -12.83 15.62 0.39
N ALA A 65 -12.24 15.49 1.58
CA ALA A 65 -12.34 16.51 2.62
C ALA A 65 -11.76 17.86 2.17
N ALA A 66 -10.63 17.86 1.45
CA ALA A 66 -10.06 19.07 0.87
C ALA A 66 -10.97 19.67 -0.22
N VAL A 67 -11.49 18.86 -1.16
CA VAL A 67 -12.42 19.32 -2.20
C VAL A 67 -13.66 19.96 -1.59
N ALA A 68 -14.25 19.32 -0.57
CA ALA A 68 -15.39 19.85 0.17
C ALA A 68 -15.06 21.16 0.89
N ARG A 69 -13.90 21.22 1.56
CA ARG A 69 -13.43 22.40 2.31
C ARG A 69 -13.11 23.60 1.41
N TYR A 70 -12.52 23.35 0.25
CA TYR A 70 -12.13 24.38 -0.72
C TYR A 70 -13.21 24.68 -1.77
N LYS A 71 -14.40 24.06 -1.68
CA LYS A 71 -15.51 24.20 -2.66
C LYS A 71 -15.04 24.04 -4.12
N MET A 72 -14.07 23.17 -4.35
CA MET A 72 -13.52 22.92 -5.69
C MET A 72 -14.62 22.27 -6.53
N LYS A 73 -15.04 22.90 -7.64
CA LYS A 73 -16.00 22.29 -8.56
C LYS A 73 -15.36 21.04 -9.16
N PRO A 74 -16.10 19.93 -9.29
CA PRO A 74 -15.57 18.76 -9.98
C PRO A 74 -15.18 19.17 -11.40
N VAL A 75 -13.90 19.01 -11.72
CA VAL A 75 -13.43 19.11 -13.11
C VAL A 75 -14.01 17.89 -13.81
N LYS A 76 -14.96 18.13 -14.73
CA LYS A 76 -15.46 17.07 -15.62
C LYS A 76 -14.26 16.60 -16.44
N PHE A 77 -13.74 15.41 -16.15
CA PHE A 77 -12.88 14.73 -17.09
C PHE A 77 -13.74 14.41 -18.32
N SER A 78 -13.54 15.17 -19.40
CA SER A 78 -14.08 14.82 -20.71
C SER A 78 -13.54 13.43 -21.07
N SER A 79 -14.44 12.54 -21.50
CA SER A 79 -14.11 11.19 -21.96
C SER A 79 -13.32 11.16 -23.28
N GLU A 80 -12.74 12.27 -23.72
CA GLU A 80 -11.87 12.33 -24.90
C GLU A 80 -10.41 12.01 -24.51
N LEU A 81 -10.21 10.82 -23.95
CA LEU A 81 -8.95 10.10 -24.12
C LEU A 81 -8.99 9.44 -25.50
N SER A 82 -8.87 10.24 -26.55
CA SER A 82 -8.51 9.71 -27.88
C SER A 82 -7.04 9.31 -27.84
N PHE A 83 -6.78 8.03 -27.54
CA PHE A 83 -5.51 7.37 -27.83
C PHE A 83 -5.29 7.37 -29.35
N HIS A 84 -4.66 8.42 -29.88
CA HIS A 84 -4.06 8.40 -31.22
C HIS A 84 -2.66 7.78 -31.12
N GLY A 85 -2.60 6.49 -30.76
CA GLY A 85 -1.43 5.64 -30.91
C GLY A 85 -1.74 4.59 -31.96
N LYS A 86 -1.30 4.79 -33.21
CA LYS A 86 -1.39 3.78 -34.27
C LYS A 86 -0.66 2.51 -33.84
N LEU A 87 -1.39 1.48 -33.46
CA LEU A 87 -0.93 0.09 -33.57
C LEU A 87 -0.90 -0.25 -35.07
N GLN A 88 0.24 0.01 -35.73
CA GLN A 88 0.54 -0.68 -36.99
C GLN A 88 1.30 -1.95 -36.64
N SER A 89 0.54 -3.04 -36.53
CA SER A 89 1.03 -4.40 -36.65
C SER A 89 1.66 -4.58 -38.04
N GLY A 90 2.96 -4.86 -38.08
CA GLY A 90 3.66 -5.20 -39.30
C GLY A 90 4.71 -6.27 -39.02
N TRP A 91 4.27 -7.52 -38.90
CA TRP A 91 5.17 -8.66 -39.09
C TRP A 91 5.50 -8.74 -40.58
N LYS A 92 6.75 -8.45 -40.97
CA LYS A 92 7.27 -8.89 -42.26
C LYS A 92 7.91 -10.27 -42.07
N LYS A 93 7.48 -11.21 -42.90
CA LYS A 93 8.20 -12.45 -43.21
C LYS A 93 9.50 -12.14 -43.92
#